data_AF-A0A2M7WPV0-F1
#
_entry.id   AF-A0A2M7WPV0-F1
#
_cell.length_a   1.000
_cell.length_b   1.000
_cell.length_c   1.000
_cell.angle_alpha   90.00
_cell.angle_beta   90.00
_cell.angle_gamma   90.00
#
_symmetry.space_group_name_H-M   'P 1'
#
loop_
_entity.id
_entity.type
_entity.pdbx_description
1 polymer ?
#
loop_
_entity_poly.entity_id
_entity_poly.type
_entity_poly.pdbx_seq_one_letter_code
_entity_poly.pdbx_strand_id
1 'polypeptide(L)'
;LGVIYPCFCTRKSIQQEMAQMGLAPHIEDETTLYPGICRGLHASEQASRMEQDPFAWRLNVGKAMAYIGQPLQWHDEAGNSHRAEIDHDVVIGRKDISFSYHLSVVVDDALQGITHIIRGHDLESCTGIHRLLQNLLELPEPTYHHHRLLQTAGGERLAKRHRSTTLRSLRAMGVNPQKLAQLLIENRDMVWPFAPDDHAGIIRQLA
;
A
#
# COMPACT_ATOMS: atom_id res chain seq x y z
N LEU A 1 11.24 11.72 -18.93
CA LEU A 1 10.20 12.03 -17.91
C LEU A 1 10.63 13.13 -16.94
N GLY A 2 11.76 13.03 -16.21
CA GLY A 2 12.21 14.12 -15.32
C GLY A 2 11.31 14.36 -14.09
N VAL A 3 10.52 13.34 -13.73
CA VAL A 3 9.52 13.38 -12.66
C VAL A 3 10.02 12.78 -11.35
N ILE A 4 11.32 12.50 -11.23
CA ILE A 4 11.92 11.89 -10.04
C ILE A 4 13.02 12.80 -9.48
N TYR A 5 13.27 12.73 -8.18
CA TYR A 5 14.32 13.50 -7.52
C TYR A 5 14.91 12.73 -6.33
N PRO A 6 16.19 12.99 -5.97
CA PRO A 6 16.79 12.40 -4.79
C PRO A 6 16.26 13.09 -3.53
N CYS A 7 15.91 12.29 -2.54
CA CYS A 7 15.47 12.73 -1.23
C CYS A 7 16.44 12.21 -0.17
N PHE A 8 16.98 13.14 0.62
CA PHE A 8 17.96 12.88 1.68
C PHE A 8 17.32 12.87 3.07
N CYS A 9 15.99 12.98 3.15
CA CYS A 9 15.27 13.09 4.40
C CYS A 9 15.27 11.75 5.17
N THR A 10 15.52 11.83 6.46
CA THR A 10 15.28 10.72 7.38
C THR A 10 13.82 10.71 7.82
N ARG A 11 13.33 9.59 8.37
CA ARG A 11 11.98 9.55 8.98
C ARG A 11 11.82 10.64 10.05
N LYS A 12 12.86 10.85 10.87
CA LYS A 12 12.88 11.88 11.90
C LYS A 12 12.72 13.28 11.31
N SER A 13 13.46 13.62 10.25
CA SER A 13 13.35 14.96 9.64
C SER A 13 11.98 15.18 8.99
N ILE A 14 11.39 14.14 8.39
CA ILE A 14 10.03 14.21 7.83
C ILE A 14 9.02 14.49 8.95
N GLN A 15 9.08 13.76 10.05
CA GLN A 15 8.18 13.95 11.19
C GLN A 15 8.33 15.34 11.83
N GLN A 16 9.56 15.83 11.96
CA GLN A 16 9.83 17.17 12.47
C GLN A 16 9.22 18.26 11.59
N GLU A 17 9.39 18.15 10.27
CA GLU A 17 8.81 19.10 9.32
C GLU A 17 7.27 19.09 9.39
N MET A 18 6.65 17.91 9.40
CA MET A 18 5.19 17.78 9.51
C MET A 18 4.65 18.39 10.79
N ALA A 19 5.35 18.19 11.92
CA ALA A 19 4.99 18.79 13.19
C ALA A 19 5.05 20.33 13.13
N GLN A 20 6.06 20.89 12.46
CA GLN A 20 6.18 22.34 12.25
C GLN A 20 5.08 22.90 11.35
N MET A 21 4.63 22.13 10.35
CA MET A 21 3.53 22.49 9.46
C MET A 21 2.14 22.31 10.09
N GLY A 22 2.04 21.81 11.32
CA GLY A 22 0.76 21.50 11.97
C GLY A 22 0.04 20.30 11.35
N LEU A 23 0.74 19.49 10.55
CA LEU A 23 0.25 18.28 9.88
C LEU A 23 0.63 17.02 10.66
N ALA A 24 0.70 17.11 11.99
CA ALA A 24 1.11 15.99 12.83
C ALA A 24 0.20 14.77 12.54
N PRO A 25 0.78 13.59 12.26
CA PRO A 25 0.00 12.43 11.85
C PRO A 25 -1.00 12.08 12.97
N HIS A 26 -2.27 11.88 12.60
CA HIS A 26 -3.17 11.15 13.45
C HIS A 26 -2.55 9.76 13.67
N ILE A 27 -2.46 9.34 14.94
CA ILE A 27 -1.67 8.18 15.41
C ILE A 27 -2.06 6.86 14.71
N GLU A 28 -3.19 6.84 14.00
CA GLU A 28 -3.76 5.67 13.33
C GLU A 28 -3.39 5.56 11.83
N ASP A 29 -2.93 6.64 11.18
CA ASP A 29 -2.51 6.61 9.78
C ASP A 29 -1.00 6.33 9.67
N GLU A 30 -0.64 5.08 9.39
CA GLU A 30 0.76 4.66 9.19
C GLU A 30 1.44 5.34 7.97
N THR A 31 0.70 6.09 7.16
CA THR A 31 1.21 6.86 6.03
C THR A 31 1.64 8.27 6.44
N THR A 32 2.92 8.40 6.79
CA THR A 32 3.56 9.72 6.94
C THR A 32 3.66 10.39 5.57
N LEU A 33 2.77 11.34 5.27
CA LEU A 33 2.79 12.12 4.04
C LEU A 33 4.12 12.90 3.92
N TYR A 34 4.74 12.88 2.74
CA TYR A 34 6.01 13.58 2.54
C TYR A 34 5.78 15.08 2.29
N PRO A 35 6.34 15.99 3.11
CA PRO A 35 6.08 17.43 3.02
C PRO A 35 6.84 18.14 1.89
N GLY A 36 7.60 17.42 1.05
CA GLY A 36 8.26 18.02 -0.12
C GLY A 36 9.61 18.69 0.14
N ILE A 37 10.26 18.45 1.30
CA ILE A 37 11.52 19.11 1.73
C ILE A 37 12.60 19.15 0.64
N CYS A 38 12.84 18.03 -0.07
CA CYS A 38 13.89 17.91 -1.08
C CYS A 38 13.40 18.21 -2.51
N ARG A 39 12.10 18.49 -2.71
CA ARG A 39 11.47 18.60 -4.04
C ARG A 39 12.09 19.72 -4.88
N GLY A 40 12.52 20.81 -4.22
CA GLY A 40 13.04 22.02 -4.84
C GLY A 40 14.56 22.18 -4.82
N LEU A 41 15.32 21.18 -4.37
CA LEU A 41 16.78 21.28 -4.33
C LEU A 41 17.35 21.51 -5.74
N HIS A 42 18.31 22.43 -5.87
CA HIS A 42 18.99 22.68 -7.13
C HIS A 42 19.82 21.46 -7.57
N ALA A 43 19.97 21.28 -8.90
CA ALA A 43 20.67 20.12 -9.46
C ALA A 43 22.12 19.99 -8.96
N SER A 44 22.83 21.10 -8.76
CA SER A 44 24.19 21.11 -8.20
C SER A 44 24.23 20.60 -6.75
N GLU A 45 23.26 21.00 -5.93
CA GLU A 45 23.15 20.52 -4.55
C GLU A 45 22.73 19.05 -4.50
N GLN A 46 21.78 18.64 -5.35
CA GLN A 46 21.42 17.23 -5.48
C GLN A 46 22.64 16.37 -5.82
N ALA A 47 23.45 16.78 -6.81
CA ALA A 47 24.66 16.05 -7.20
C ALA A 47 25.67 15.95 -6.05
N SER A 48 26.00 17.08 -5.41
CA SER A 48 26.93 17.13 -4.27
C SER A 48 26.47 16.22 -3.12
N ARG A 49 25.18 16.27 -2.77
CA ARG A 49 24.63 15.46 -1.69
C ARG A 49 24.52 13.98 -2.05
N MET A 50 24.25 13.62 -3.30
CA MET A 50 24.21 12.22 -3.73
C MET A 50 25.57 11.52 -3.61
N GLU A 51 26.68 12.26 -3.60
CA GLU A 51 28.03 11.72 -3.38
C GLU A 51 28.31 11.45 -1.89
N GLN A 52 27.69 12.19 -0.99
CA GLN A 52 28.04 12.22 0.44
C GLN A 52 26.98 11.59 1.35
N ASP A 53 25.71 11.73 0.98
CA ASP A 53 24.57 11.38 1.81
C ASP A 53 23.85 10.13 1.27
N PRO A 54 23.30 9.28 2.15
CA PRO A 54 22.28 8.31 1.77
C PRO A 54 21.04 9.02 1.22
N PHE A 55 20.46 8.47 0.16
CA PHE A 55 19.25 9.03 -0.46
C PHE A 55 18.30 7.96 -0.97
N ALA A 56 17.05 8.37 -1.16
CA ALA A 56 16.00 7.62 -1.84
C ALA A 56 15.53 8.39 -3.08
N TRP A 57 15.21 7.68 -4.15
CA TRP A 57 14.50 8.25 -5.29
C TRP A 57 13.02 8.40 -4.94
N ARG A 58 12.50 9.61 -5.09
CA ARG A 58 11.07 9.90 -4.96
C ARG A 58 10.44 10.29 -6.29
N LEU A 59 9.19 9.90 -6.47
CA LEU A 59 8.33 10.37 -7.55
C LEU A 59 7.75 11.73 -7.15
N ASN A 60 7.98 12.75 -7.96
CA ASN A 60 7.32 14.05 -7.85
C ASN A 60 5.94 13.94 -8.47
N VAL A 61 4.91 13.77 -7.64
CA VAL A 61 3.53 13.57 -8.10
C VAL A 61 3.04 14.78 -8.89
N GLY A 62 3.35 16.00 -8.44
CA GLY A 62 2.94 17.21 -9.14
C GLY A 62 3.49 17.30 -10.56
N LYS A 63 4.80 17.04 -10.74
CA LYS A 63 5.43 16.98 -12.07
C LYS A 63 4.90 15.81 -12.90
N ALA A 64 4.65 14.67 -12.28
CA ALA A 64 4.13 13.50 -12.97
C ALA A 64 2.71 13.72 -13.50
N MET A 65 1.82 14.28 -12.67
CA MET A 65 0.47 14.64 -13.08
C MET A 65 0.48 15.73 -14.16
N ALA A 66 1.36 16.72 -14.05
CA ALA A 66 1.53 17.75 -15.08
C ALA A 66 2.05 17.16 -16.41
N TYR A 67 2.94 16.17 -16.35
CA TYR A 67 3.43 15.45 -17.53
C TYR A 67 2.30 14.66 -18.22
N ILE A 68 1.43 14.02 -17.45
CA ILE A 68 0.26 13.29 -17.97
C ILE A 68 -0.79 14.25 -18.53
N GLY A 69 -0.96 15.42 -17.92
CA GLY A 69 -1.83 16.48 -18.42
C GLY A 69 -3.33 16.23 -18.26
N GLN A 70 -3.74 15.16 -17.57
CA GLN A 70 -5.14 14.82 -17.33
C GLN A 70 -5.35 14.10 -15.99
N PRO A 71 -6.55 14.18 -15.40
CA PRO A 71 -6.91 13.37 -14.24
C PRO A 71 -6.83 11.88 -14.54
N LEU A 72 -6.40 11.10 -13.55
CA LEU A 72 -6.33 9.65 -13.65
C LEU A 72 -7.55 8.98 -13.00
N GLN A 73 -7.88 7.81 -13.50
CA GLN A 73 -8.99 6.98 -13.04
C GLN A 73 -8.55 5.51 -12.94
N TRP A 74 -9.33 4.73 -12.21
CA TRP A 74 -9.26 3.26 -12.20
C TRP A 74 -10.66 2.68 -12.26
N HIS A 75 -10.78 1.47 -12.80
CA HIS A 75 -12.07 0.79 -12.95
C HIS A 75 -12.20 -0.39 -11.99
N ASP A 76 -13.36 -0.51 -11.36
CA ASP A 76 -13.72 -1.68 -10.57
C ASP A 76 -14.29 -2.82 -11.44
N GLU A 77 -14.51 -3.99 -10.83
CA GLU A 77 -15.08 -5.17 -11.49
C GLU A 77 -16.50 -4.95 -12.04
N ALA A 78 -17.26 -3.99 -11.50
CA ALA A 78 -18.58 -3.62 -12.00
C ALA A 78 -18.48 -2.60 -13.17
N GLY A 79 -17.28 -2.17 -13.55
CA GLY A 79 -17.04 -1.19 -14.59
C GLY A 79 -17.25 0.25 -14.14
N ASN A 80 -17.40 0.51 -12.84
CA ASN A 80 -17.47 1.89 -12.35
C ASN A 80 -16.08 2.51 -12.41
N SER A 81 -16.04 3.78 -12.81
CA SER A 81 -14.82 4.58 -12.79
C SER A 81 -14.69 5.34 -11.48
N HIS A 82 -13.50 5.30 -10.91
CA HIS A 82 -13.11 5.95 -9.66
C HIS A 82 -11.94 6.88 -9.92
N ARG A 83 -11.91 8.03 -9.25
CA ARG A 83 -10.76 8.95 -9.34
C ARG A 83 -9.53 8.32 -8.68
N ALA A 84 -8.39 8.41 -9.35
CA ALA A 84 -7.11 8.04 -8.77
C ALA A 84 -6.60 9.18 -7.87
N GLU A 85 -6.87 9.08 -6.56
CA GLU A 85 -6.37 10.04 -5.57
C GLU A 85 -4.88 9.85 -5.33
N ILE A 86 -4.12 10.95 -5.40
CA ILE A 86 -2.67 10.94 -5.20
C ILE A 86 -2.27 12.22 -4.47
N ASP A 87 -1.87 12.08 -3.22
CA ASP A 87 -1.72 13.19 -2.28
C ASP A 87 -0.26 13.44 -1.85
N HIS A 88 0.67 12.54 -2.15
CA HIS A 88 2.07 12.71 -1.74
C HIS A 88 3.11 12.04 -2.65
N ASP A 89 4.34 12.58 -2.57
CA ASP A 89 5.50 12.02 -3.27
C ASP A 89 5.97 10.72 -2.60
N VAL A 90 5.87 9.60 -3.33
CA VAL A 90 6.28 8.28 -2.84
C VAL A 90 7.74 7.96 -3.16
N VAL A 91 8.36 7.12 -2.34
CA VAL A 91 9.66 6.52 -2.65
C VAL A 91 9.46 5.46 -3.73
N ILE A 92 10.27 5.51 -4.80
CA ILE A 92 10.26 4.55 -5.91
C ILE A 92 11.50 3.64 -5.92
N GLY A 93 12.55 4.01 -5.19
CA GLY A 93 13.76 3.21 -5.07
C GLY A 93 14.76 3.80 -4.08
N ARG A 94 15.69 2.97 -3.62
CA ARG A 94 16.80 3.34 -2.74
C ARG A 94 18.07 2.65 -3.24
N LYS A 95 19.23 3.13 -2.79
CA LYS A 95 20.52 2.52 -3.14
C LYS A 95 20.63 1.07 -2.65
N ASP A 96 20.07 0.76 -1.49
CA ASP A 96 20.14 -0.57 -0.85
C ASP A 96 18.94 -1.47 -1.16
N ILE A 97 17.82 -0.89 -1.56
CA ILE A 97 16.63 -1.59 -2.04
C ILE A 97 16.27 -0.95 -3.36
N SER A 98 16.68 -1.58 -4.47
CA SER A 98 16.68 -0.97 -5.80
C SER A 98 15.32 -0.38 -6.19
N PHE A 99 14.22 -1.03 -5.82
CA PHE A 99 12.86 -0.62 -6.19
C PHE A 99 11.89 -0.72 -5.02
N SER A 100 10.96 0.23 -4.92
CA SER A 100 9.89 0.17 -3.93
C SER A 100 8.77 -0.78 -4.35
N TYR A 101 7.95 -1.20 -3.38
CA TYR A 101 6.76 -2.01 -3.64
C TYR A 101 5.90 -1.45 -4.78
N HIS A 102 5.63 -0.13 -4.79
CA HIS A 102 4.79 0.51 -5.81
C HIS A 102 5.33 0.34 -7.22
N LEU A 103 6.65 0.47 -7.40
CA LEU A 103 7.26 0.31 -8.71
C LEU A 103 7.34 -1.18 -9.11
N SER A 104 7.76 -2.04 -8.17
CA SER A 104 7.88 -3.48 -8.43
C SER A 104 6.54 -4.09 -8.84
N VAL A 105 5.47 -3.86 -8.06
CA VAL A 105 4.18 -4.50 -8.33
C VAL A 105 3.58 -4.09 -9.67
N VAL A 106 3.67 -2.81 -10.02
CA VAL A 106 3.15 -2.29 -11.30
C VAL A 106 3.89 -2.91 -12.49
N VAL A 107 5.21 -3.03 -12.39
CA VAL A 107 6.04 -3.61 -13.46
C VAL A 107 5.79 -5.12 -13.56
N ASP A 108 5.79 -5.83 -12.43
CA ASP A 108 5.61 -7.28 -12.39
C ASP A 108 4.21 -7.69 -12.88
N ASP A 109 3.15 -6.98 -12.47
CA ASP A 109 1.78 -7.23 -12.93
C ASP A 109 1.68 -7.09 -14.45
N ALA A 110 2.29 -6.05 -15.02
CA ALA A 110 2.30 -5.84 -16.47
C ALA A 110 3.09 -6.91 -17.21
N LEU A 111 4.28 -7.28 -16.69
CA LEU A 111 5.11 -8.35 -17.28
C LEU A 111 4.44 -9.71 -17.25
N GLN A 112 3.63 -9.98 -16.22
CA GLN A 112 2.89 -11.23 -16.07
C GLN A 112 1.53 -11.23 -16.78
N GLY A 113 1.11 -10.10 -17.36
CA GLY A 113 -0.18 -9.98 -18.04
C GLY A 113 -1.38 -10.05 -17.08
N ILE A 114 -1.23 -9.55 -15.85
CA ILE A 114 -2.32 -9.49 -14.88
C ILE A 114 -3.41 -8.55 -15.37
N THR A 115 -4.64 -9.08 -15.46
CA THR A 115 -5.82 -8.32 -15.91
C THR A 115 -6.70 -7.87 -14.75
N HIS A 116 -6.63 -8.56 -13.61
CA HIS A 116 -7.45 -8.28 -12.41
C HIS A 116 -6.56 -8.24 -11.17
N ILE A 117 -6.59 -7.13 -10.45
CA ILE A 117 -5.91 -6.98 -9.15
C ILE A 117 -6.96 -7.13 -8.06
N ILE A 118 -6.92 -8.27 -7.37
CA ILE A 118 -7.79 -8.59 -6.23
C ILE A 118 -6.97 -8.46 -4.95
N ARG A 119 -7.31 -7.49 -4.09
CA ARG A 119 -6.55 -7.20 -2.86
C ARG A 119 -7.44 -6.59 -1.78
N GLY A 120 -6.93 -6.51 -0.55
CA GLY A 120 -7.66 -5.92 0.57
C GLY A 120 -7.94 -4.43 0.39
N HIS A 121 -9.06 -3.95 0.93
CA HIS A 121 -9.45 -2.54 0.94
C HIS A 121 -8.43 -1.62 1.64
N ASP A 122 -7.58 -2.14 2.52
CA ASP A 122 -6.47 -1.38 3.11
C ASP A 122 -5.40 -0.94 2.11
N LEU A 123 -5.38 -1.51 0.90
CA LEU A 123 -4.47 -1.12 -0.18
C LEU A 123 -5.13 -0.23 -1.25
N GLU A 124 -6.40 0.14 -1.08
CA GLU A 124 -7.12 0.94 -2.06
C GLU A 124 -6.47 2.32 -2.28
N SER A 125 -6.01 2.96 -1.21
CA SER A 125 -5.31 4.26 -1.27
C SER A 125 -4.02 4.22 -2.12
N CYS A 126 -3.40 3.04 -2.28
CA CYS A 126 -2.23 2.87 -3.13
C CYS A 126 -2.57 2.84 -4.63
N THR A 127 -3.85 2.66 -4.99
CA THR A 127 -4.30 2.52 -6.38
C THR A 127 -3.94 3.75 -7.22
N GLY A 128 -4.07 4.95 -6.65
CA GLY A 128 -3.74 6.18 -7.39
C GLY A 128 -2.28 6.24 -7.81
N ILE A 129 -1.36 5.90 -6.90
CA ILE A 129 0.07 5.81 -7.19
C ILE A 129 0.36 4.72 -8.25
N HIS A 130 -0.32 3.59 -8.18
CA HIS A 130 -0.13 2.51 -9.15
C HIS A 130 -0.63 2.92 -10.53
N ARG A 131 -1.79 3.57 -10.63
CA ARG A 131 -2.30 4.15 -11.89
C ARG A 131 -1.36 5.21 -12.46
N LEU A 132 -0.80 6.06 -11.60
CA LEU A 132 0.19 7.06 -12.02
C LEU A 132 1.42 6.40 -12.65
N LEU A 133 1.98 5.38 -12.00
CA LEU A 133 3.13 4.64 -12.51
C LEU A 133 2.80 3.89 -13.80
N GLN A 134 1.64 3.23 -13.88
CA GLN A 134 1.19 2.55 -15.09
C GLN A 134 1.09 3.53 -16.26
N ASN A 135 0.51 4.72 -16.06
CA ASN A 135 0.38 5.71 -17.12
C ASN A 135 1.74 6.29 -17.55
N LEU A 136 2.62 6.62 -16.59
CA LEU A 136 3.98 7.13 -16.88
C LEU A 136 4.85 6.14 -17.64
N LEU A 137 4.64 4.83 -17.40
CA LEU A 137 5.41 3.74 -18.00
C LEU A 137 4.69 3.11 -19.20
N GLU A 138 3.55 3.66 -19.62
CA GLU A 138 2.73 3.16 -20.73
C GLU A 138 2.33 1.67 -20.56
N LEU A 139 2.02 1.28 -19.33
CA LEU A 139 1.62 -0.08 -18.96
C LEU A 139 0.08 -0.24 -18.95
N PRO A 140 -0.42 -1.48 -19.14
CA PRO A 140 -1.85 -1.76 -19.10
C PRO A 140 -2.53 -1.32 -17.80
N GLU A 141 -3.80 -0.95 -17.90
CA GLU A 141 -4.68 -0.76 -16.75
C GLU A 141 -5.41 -2.08 -16.45
N PRO A 142 -5.17 -2.71 -15.29
CA PRO A 142 -5.97 -3.84 -14.84
C PRO A 142 -7.29 -3.37 -14.20
N THR A 143 -8.25 -4.27 -14.11
CA THR A 143 -9.47 -4.10 -13.30
C THR A 143 -9.15 -4.31 -11.82
N TYR A 144 -9.67 -3.47 -10.94
CA TYR A 144 -9.41 -3.55 -9.50
C TYR A 144 -10.60 -4.11 -8.72
N HIS A 145 -10.34 -5.01 -7.79
CA HIS A 145 -11.30 -5.47 -6.81
C HIS A 145 -10.69 -5.35 -5.40
N HIS A 146 -11.19 -4.38 -4.63
CA HIS A 146 -10.79 -4.16 -3.25
C HIS A 146 -11.76 -4.88 -2.30
N HIS A 147 -11.40 -6.08 -1.85
CA HIS A 147 -12.26 -6.88 -0.99
C HIS A 147 -12.23 -6.38 0.46
N ARG A 148 -13.36 -6.56 1.17
CA ARG A 148 -13.47 -6.29 2.61
C ARG A 148 -12.43 -7.09 3.40
N LEU A 149 -12.03 -6.57 4.55
CA LEU A 149 -11.07 -7.21 5.43
C LEU A 149 -11.78 -8.00 6.52
N LEU A 150 -11.18 -9.10 6.95
CA LEU A 150 -11.67 -9.88 8.07
C LEU A 150 -11.51 -9.07 9.37
N GLN A 151 -12.59 -8.98 10.14
CA GLN A 151 -12.67 -8.24 11.41
C GLN A 151 -12.92 -9.20 12.58
N THR A 152 -12.66 -8.76 13.81
CA THR A 152 -13.11 -9.45 15.02
C THR A 152 -14.60 -9.21 15.23
N ALA A 153 -15.23 -9.94 16.16
CA ALA A 153 -16.61 -9.68 16.56
C ALA A 153 -16.84 -8.25 17.09
N GLY A 154 -15.78 -7.58 17.56
CA GLY A 154 -15.82 -6.17 17.99
C GLY A 154 -15.69 -5.15 16.84
N GLY A 155 -15.57 -5.60 15.59
CA GLY A 155 -15.40 -4.73 14.41
C GLY A 155 -13.96 -4.29 14.15
N GLU A 156 -13.01 -4.67 15.00
CA GLU A 156 -11.59 -4.35 14.80
C GLU A 156 -11.00 -5.20 13.67
N ARG A 157 -10.11 -4.61 12.85
CA ARG A 157 -9.39 -5.37 11.82
C ARG A 157 -8.61 -6.53 12.47
N LEU A 158 -8.73 -7.73 11.91
CA LEU A 158 -7.99 -8.90 12.39
C LEU A 158 -6.49 -8.75 12.07
N ALA A 159 -5.76 -8.05 12.94
CA ALA A 159 -4.34 -7.73 12.77
C ALA A 159 -3.45 -8.54 13.72
N LYS A 160 -2.23 -8.86 13.25
CA LYS A 160 -1.22 -9.66 13.98
C LYS A 160 -0.88 -9.09 15.37
N ARG A 161 -1.11 -7.78 15.60
CA ARG A 161 -0.81 -7.13 16.89
C ARG A 161 -1.68 -7.65 18.05
N HIS A 162 -2.86 -8.21 17.77
CA HIS A 162 -3.81 -8.68 18.80
C HIS A 162 -3.71 -10.17 19.13
N ARG A 163 -2.54 -10.81 18.94
CA ARG A 163 -2.40 -12.29 19.02
C ARG A 163 -3.42 -13.01 18.12
N SER A 164 -3.75 -12.41 16.98
CA SER A 164 -4.76 -12.96 16.09
C SER A 164 -4.36 -14.34 15.56
N THR A 165 -5.37 -15.16 15.34
CA THR A 165 -5.25 -16.51 14.82
C THR A 165 -4.51 -16.53 13.49
N THR A 166 -3.29 -17.09 13.48
CA THR A 166 -2.48 -17.22 12.25
C THR A 166 -2.78 -18.53 11.54
N LEU A 167 -2.54 -18.61 10.22
CA LEU A 167 -2.62 -19.89 9.50
C LEU A 167 -1.66 -20.95 10.08
N ARG A 168 -0.51 -20.52 10.61
CA ARG A 168 0.45 -21.42 11.28
C ARG A 168 -0.12 -22.00 12.57
N SER A 169 -0.73 -21.16 13.42
CA SER A 169 -1.34 -21.63 14.67
C SER A 169 -2.57 -22.50 14.41
N LEU A 170 -3.42 -22.14 13.44
CA LEU A 170 -4.54 -22.98 12.99
C LEU A 170 -4.08 -24.37 12.58
N ARG A 171 -3.05 -24.44 11.74
CA ARG A 171 -2.45 -25.71 11.31
C ARG A 171 -1.92 -26.52 12.50
N ALA A 172 -1.23 -25.88 13.44
CA ALA A 172 -0.69 -26.55 14.63
C ALA A 172 -1.79 -27.08 15.56
N MET A 173 -2.97 -26.45 15.58
CA MET A 173 -4.15 -26.92 16.32
C MET A 173 -4.90 -28.07 15.63
N GLY A 174 -4.48 -28.51 14.44
CA GLY A 174 -5.16 -29.58 13.69
C GLY A 174 -6.39 -29.13 12.92
N VAL A 175 -6.53 -27.82 12.65
CA VAL A 175 -7.64 -27.30 11.85
C VAL A 175 -7.60 -27.86 10.43
N ASN A 176 -8.73 -28.39 9.99
CA ASN A 176 -8.97 -28.87 8.65
C ASN A 176 -8.99 -27.69 7.65
N PRO A 177 -8.12 -27.69 6.61
CA PRO A 177 -8.03 -26.56 5.69
C PRO A 177 -9.27 -26.40 4.81
N GLN A 178 -9.99 -27.48 4.48
CA GLN A 178 -11.23 -27.40 3.71
C GLN A 178 -12.35 -26.75 4.53
N LYS A 179 -12.51 -27.12 5.80
CA LYS A 179 -13.48 -26.47 6.71
C LYS A 179 -13.16 -24.98 6.90
N LEU A 180 -11.88 -24.63 7.06
CA LEU A 180 -11.46 -23.22 7.16
C LEU A 180 -11.77 -22.46 5.87
N ALA A 181 -11.45 -23.02 4.71
CA ALA A 181 -11.73 -22.38 3.42
C ALA A 181 -13.25 -22.18 3.22
N GLN A 182 -14.05 -23.21 3.52
CA GLN A 182 -15.51 -23.13 3.45
C GLN A 182 -16.06 -22.04 4.37
N LEU A 183 -15.58 -21.97 5.63
CA LEU A 183 -15.95 -20.90 6.55
C LEU A 183 -15.63 -19.53 5.97
N LEU A 184 -14.44 -19.32 5.38
CA LEU A 184 -14.06 -18.02 4.81
C LEU A 184 -14.88 -17.65 3.57
N ILE A 185 -15.24 -18.62 2.73
CA ILE A 185 -16.07 -18.40 1.54
C ILE A 185 -17.51 -18.06 1.92
N GLU A 186 -18.07 -18.75 2.92
CA GLU A 186 -19.45 -18.56 3.39
C GLU A 186 -19.59 -17.33 4.29
N ASN A 187 -18.49 -16.82 4.86
CA ASN A 187 -18.46 -15.65 5.72
C ASN A 187 -18.65 -14.34 4.95
N ARG A 188 -19.90 -14.09 4.54
CA ARG A 188 -20.33 -12.89 3.84
C ARG A 188 -20.12 -11.61 4.66
N ASP A 189 -20.12 -11.70 5.98
CA ASP A 189 -19.99 -10.53 6.86
C ASP A 189 -18.54 -10.16 7.15
N MET A 190 -17.59 -11.01 6.73
CA MET A 190 -16.16 -10.84 7.00
C MET A 190 -15.85 -10.69 8.50
N VAL A 191 -16.59 -11.41 9.34
CA VAL A 191 -16.38 -11.46 10.79
C VAL A 191 -15.71 -12.77 11.18
N TRP A 192 -14.55 -12.70 11.80
CA TRP A 192 -13.89 -13.86 12.41
C TRP A 192 -14.67 -14.27 13.67
N PRO A 193 -15.28 -15.47 13.68
CA PRO A 193 -16.29 -15.80 14.69
C PRO A 193 -15.69 -16.23 16.04
N PHE A 194 -14.36 -16.33 16.13
CA PHE A 194 -13.67 -16.79 17.34
C PHE A 194 -12.98 -15.62 18.04
N ALA A 195 -13.03 -15.61 19.37
CA ALA A 195 -12.19 -14.72 20.16
C ALA A 195 -10.70 -15.08 19.95
N PRO A 196 -9.75 -14.14 20.17
CA PRO A 196 -8.32 -14.39 19.96
C PRO A 196 -7.75 -15.60 20.70
N ASP A 197 -8.34 -15.99 21.82
CA ASP A 197 -7.94 -17.08 22.71
C ASP A 197 -8.91 -18.28 22.69
N ASP A 198 -9.93 -18.29 21.83
CA ASP A 198 -10.93 -19.36 21.74
C ASP A 198 -10.44 -20.58 20.95
N HIS A 199 -9.37 -21.20 21.46
CA HIS A 199 -8.79 -22.40 20.85
C HIS A 199 -9.78 -23.57 20.84
N ALA A 200 -10.59 -23.70 21.90
CA ALA A 200 -11.55 -24.79 22.03
C ALA A 200 -12.69 -24.66 21.02
N GLY A 201 -13.22 -23.46 20.80
CA GLY A 201 -14.22 -23.19 19.77
C GLY A 201 -13.68 -23.42 18.37
N ILE A 202 -12.46 -22.95 18.09
CA ILE A 202 -11.77 -23.18 16.82
C ILE A 202 -11.65 -24.68 16.52
N ILE A 203 -11.14 -25.48 17.46
CA ILE A 203 -10.98 -26.93 17.27
C ILE A 203 -12.34 -27.59 17.08
N ARG A 204 -13.34 -27.26 17.91
CA ARG A 204 -14.67 -27.86 17.84
C ARG A 204 -15.33 -27.69 16.48
N GLN A 205 -15.17 -26.52 15.86
CA GLN A 205 -15.80 -26.19 14.59
C GLN A 205 -14.95 -26.59 13.38
N LEU A 206 -13.62 -26.48 13.49
CA LEU A 206 -12.72 -26.52 12.34
C LEU A 206 -11.73 -27.68 12.31
N ALA A 207 -11.55 -28.48 13.37
CA ALA A 207 -10.81 -29.75 13.28
C ALA A 207 -11.67 -30.84 12.62
#